data_AF-A0A8S3AJB2-F1
#
_entry.id   AF-A0A8S3AJB2-F1
#
_cell.length_a   1.000
_cell.length_b   1.000
_cell.length_c   1.000
_cell.angle_alpha   90.00
_cell.angle_beta   90.00
_cell.angle_gamma   90.00
#
_symmetry.space_group_name_H-M   'P 1'
#
loop_
_entity.id
_entity.type
_entity.pdbx_description
1 polymer ?
#
loop_
_entity_poly.entity_id
_entity_poly.type
_entity_poly.pdbx_seq_one_letter_code
_entity_poly.pdbx_strand_id
1 'polypeptide(L)' 'SADITIIGRNESAANSILSQLGSSPKFLRADVSLLSEIRDVTKKINKVDILILTQGILTMAGRTPTKENIDNKLALHYYG' A
#
# COMPACT_ATOMS: atom_id res chain seq x y z
N SER A 1 15.97 -15.50 7.35
CA SER A 1 15.58 -14.67 6.20
C SER A 1 14.20 -14.10 6.51
N ALA A 2 13.92 -12.86 6.12
CA ALA A 2 12.59 -12.26 6.29
C ALA A 2 11.83 -12.36 4.97
N ASP A 3 10.57 -12.79 5.03
CA ASP A 3 9.66 -12.76 3.88
C ASP A 3 9.06 -11.36 3.75
N ILE A 4 9.57 -10.59 2.80
CA ILE A 4 9.17 -9.20 2.59
C ILE A 4 8.11 -9.14 1.50
N THR A 5 6.97 -8.51 1.81
CA THR A 5 5.94 -8.17 0.82
C THR A 5 5.74 -6.65 0.80
N ILE A 6 5.95 -6.04 -0.37
CA ILE A 6 5.62 -4.63 -0.61
C ILE A 6 4.23 -4.56 -1.23
N ILE A 7 3.42 -3.64 -0.73
CA ILE A 7 2.12 -3.30 -1.30
C ILE A 7 2.16 -1.87 -1.80
N GLY A 8 1.74 -1.64 -3.05
CA GLY A 8 1.73 -0.29 -3.60
C GLY A 8 1.10 -0.20 -4.99
N ARG A 9 1.07 1.02 -5.54
CA ARG A 9 0.37 1.31 -6.81
C ARG A 9 1.22 1.16 -8.05
N ASN A 10 2.54 1.30 -7.91
CA ASN A 10 3.48 1.39 -9.02
C ASN A 10 4.43 0.19 -9.01
N GLU A 11 4.14 -0.77 -9.87
CA GLU A 11 4.94 -1.99 -10.02
C GLU A 11 6.35 -1.72 -10.54
N SER A 12 6.50 -0.79 -11.49
CA SER A 12 7.81 -0.42 -12.03
C SER A 12 8.72 0.17 -10.95
N ALA A 13 8.18 1.06 -10.11
CA ALA A 13 8.91 1.63 -8.98
C ALA A 13 9.20 0.58 -7.89
N ALA A 14 8.31 -0.40 -7.68
CA ALA A 14 8.60 -1.51 -6.77
C ALA A 14 9.74 -2.37 -7.31
N ASN A 15 9.70 -2.75 -8.59
CA ASN A 15 10.70 -3.60 -9.23
C ASN A 15 12.12 -3.02 -9.16
N SER A 16 12.28 -1.70 -9.14
CA SER A 16 13.61 -1.07 -9.00
C SER A 16 14.21 -1.20 -7.58
N ILE A 17 13.39 -1.47 -6.57
CA ILE A 17 13.84 -1.63 -5.18
C ILE A 17 13.78 -3.08 -4.68
N LEU A 18 13.02 -3.96 -5.34
CA LEU A 18 12.90 -5.37 -4.93
C LEU A 18 14.26 -6.06 -4.84
N SER A 19 15.20 -5.79 -5.76
CA SER A 19 16.54 -6.39 -5.70
C SER A 19 17.34 -6.06 -4.43
N GLN A 20 16.95 -5.00 -3.71
CA GLN A 20 17.60 -4.56 -2.47
C GLN A 20 17.01 -5.25 -1.22
N LEU A 21 15.94 -6.05 -1.39
CA LEU A 21 15.11 -6.55 -0.30
C LEU A 21 15.24 -8.07 -0.14
N GLY A 22 16.33 -8.50 0.48
CA GLY A 22 16.51 -9.90 0.87
C GLY A 22 16.40 -10.90 -0.31
N SER A 23 16.11 -12.16 0.01
CA SER A 23 16.26 -13.25 -0.96
C SER A 23 15.06 -13.50 -1.88
N SER A 24 13.84 -13.07 -1.50
CA SER A 24 12.62 -13.36 -2.28
C SER A 24 11.47 -12.38 -1.98
N PRO A 25 11.68 -11.08 -2.21
CA PRO A 25 10.65 -10.08 -1.93
C PRO A 25 9.51 -10.20 -2.94
N LYS A 26 8.29 -9.94 -2.48
CA LYS A 26 7.07 -9.98 -3.29
C LYS A 26 6.50 -8.58 -3.43
N PHE A 27 5.90 -8.31 -4.58
CA PHE A 27 5.09 -7.12 -4.78
C PHE A 27 3.62 -7.50 -5.00
N LEU A 28 2.73 -6.84 -4.28
CA LEU A 28 1.29 -6.91 -4.51
C LEU A 28 0.79 -5.53 -4.90
N ARG A 29 0.20 -5.41 -6.10
CA ARG A 29 -0.41 -4.16 -6.54
C ARG A 29 -1.69 -3.90 -5.76
N ALA A 30 -1.79 -2.74 -5.13
CA ALA A 30 -3.03 -2.17 -4.59
C ALA A 30 -2.94 -0.63 -4.48
N ASP A 31 -4.05 0.04 -4.76
CA ASP A 31 -4.28 1.43 -4.34
C ASP A 31 -4.83 1.48 -2.92
N VAL A 32 -3.93 1.70 -1.96
CA VAL A 32 -4.25 1.79 -0.52
C VAL A 32 -4.99 3.07 -0.12
N SER A 33 -5.37 3.94 -1.08
CA SER A 33 -6.41 4.96 -0.85
C SER A 33 -7.84 4.41 -1.06
N LEU A 34 -7.98 3.16 -1.54
CA LEU A 34 -9.25 2.49 -1.77
C LEU A 34 -9.40 1.31 -0.81
N LEU A 35 -10.40 1.37 0.08
CA LEU A 35 -10.70 0.32 1.06
C LEU A 35 -11.08 -1.01 0.38
N SER A 36 -11.73 -0.95 -0.78
CA SER A 36 -12.00 -2.11 -1.61
C SER A 36 -10.72 -2.85 -2.04
N GLU A 37 -9.71 -2.12 -2.55
CA GLU A 37 -8.44 -2.74 -2.94
C GLU A 37 -7.65 -3.26 -1.72
N ILE A 38 -7.72 -2.59 -0.58
CA ILE A 38 -7.15 -3.09 0.69
C ILE A 38 -7.79 -4.43 1.08
N ARG A 39 -9.13 -4.52 1.02
CA ARG A 39 -9.86 -5.76 1.32
C ARG A 39 -9.48 -6.89 0.37
N ASP A 40 -9.19 -6.59 -0.89
CA ASP A 40 -8.82 -7.62 -1.86
C ASP A 40 -7.36 -8.05 -1.76
N VAL A 41 -6.45 -7.14 -1.46
CA VAL A 41 -5.03 -7.48 -1.29
C VAL A 41 -4.77 -8.25 0.01
N THR A 42 -5.51 -7.94 1.08
CA THR A 42 -5.38 -8.63 2.37
C THR A 42 -5.76 -10.11 2.29
N LYS A 43 -6.67 -10.51 1.39
CA LYS A 43 -6.99 -11.92 1.12
C LYS A 43 -5.80 -12.73 0.58
N LYS A 44 -4.77 -12.06 0.05
CA LYS A 44 -3.54 -12.69 -0.47
C LYS A 44 -2.46 -12.85 0.60
N ILE A 45 -2.72 -12.38 1.82
CA ILE A 45 -1.77 -12.31 2.93
C ILE A 45 -2.25 -13.24 4.05
N ASN A 46 -1.49 -14.29 4.34
CA ASN A 46 -1.91 -15.31 5.31
C ASN A 46 -1.45 -14.99 6.74
N LYS A 47 -0.24 -14.47 6.92
CA LYS A 47 0.36 -14.17 8.22
C LYS A 47 1.24 -12.94 8.10
N VAL A 48 1.18 -12.07 9.11
CA VAL A 48 2.00 -10.87 9.22
C VAL A 48 2.60 -10.84 10.61
N ASP A 49 3.93 -10.92 10.70
CA ASP A 49 4.67 -10.74 11.96
C ASP A 49 4.95 -9.25 12.23
N ILE A 50 5.18 -8.47 11.17
CA ILE A 50 5.44 -7.02 11.23
C ILE A 50 4.69 -6.33 10.10
N LEU A 51 3.92 -5.28 10.44
CA LEU A 51 3.25 -4.39 9.49
C LEU A 51 3.89 -3.00 9.57
N ILE A 52 4.37 -2.49 8.45
CA ILE A 52 4.93 -1.13 8.34
C ILE A 52 4.04 -0.34 7.38
N LEU A 53 3.41 0.73 7.89
CA LEU A 53 2.54 1.61 7.11
C LEU A 53 3.29 2.92 6.84
N THR A 54 3.86 3.05 5.65
CA THR A 54 4.62 4.25 5.23
C THR A 54 3.89 5.08 4.18
N GLN A 55 2.80 4.56 3.64
CA GLN A 55 2.02 5.25 2.61
C GLN A 55 1.50 6.59 3.12
N GLY A 56 1.54 7.60 2.25
CA GLY A 56 1.04 8.92 2.58
C GLY A 56 1.18 9.89 1.42
N ILE A 57 0.45 10.99 1.50
CA ILE A 57 0.59 12.14 0.60
C ILE A 57 0.75 13.42 1.41
N LEU A 58 1.53 14.34 0.86
CA LEU A 58 1.57 15.73 1.29
C LEU A 58 0.74 16.56 0.30
N THR A 59 -0.27 17.28 0.80
CA THR A 59 -1.12 18.14 -0.03
C THR A 59 -1.67 19.31 0.77
N MET A 60 -1.77 20.48 0.14
CA MET A 60 -2.47 21.65 0.67
C MET A 60 -3.92 21.74 0.16
N ALA A 61 -4.33 20.82 -0.71
CA ALA A 61 -5.68 20.79 -1.21
C ALA A 61 -6.67 20.57 -0.05
N GLY A 62 -7.87 21.16 -0.21
CA GLY A 62 -9.02 20.84 0.62
C GLY A 62 -9.49 19.40 0.39
N ARG A 63 -10.77 19.13 0.60
CA ARG A 63 -11.31 17.78 0.43
C ARG A 63 -11.12 17.30 -1.01
N THR A 64 -10.40 16.20 -1.18
CA THR A 64 -10.18 15.54 -2.47
C THR A 64 -10.65 14.10 -2.37
N PRO A 65 -11.89 13.78 -2.74
CA PRO A 65 -12.44 12.45 -2.52
C PRO A 65 -11.82 11.40 -3.46
N THR A 66 -11.68 10.19 -2.95
CA THR A 66 -11.44 8.99 -3.74
C THR A 66 -12.73 8.54 -4.43
N LYS A 67 -12.65 7.47 -5.23
CA LYS A 67 -13.83 6.83 -5.86
C LYS A 67 -14.85 6.30 -4.83
N GLU A 68 -14.44 6.15 -3.58
CA GLU A 68 -15.28 5.69 -2.46
C GLU A 68 -15.84 6.86 -1.63
N ASN A 69 -15.70 8.11 -2.12
CA ASN A 69 -16.15 9.33 -1.47
C ASN A 69 -15.48 9.64 -0.10
N ILE A 70 -14.36 8.98 0.18
CA ILE A 70 -13.49 9.24 1.34
C ILE A 70 -12.45 10.28 0.93
N ASP A 71 -12.14 11.23 1.79
CA ASP A 71 -11.06 12.18 1.51
C ASP A 71 -9.70 11.46 1.36
N ASN A 72 -8.96 11.71 0.29
CA ASN A 72 -7.79 10.92 -0.11
C ASN A 72 -6.66 10.92 0.93
N LYS A 73 -6.40 12.06 1.59
CA LYS A 73 -5.40 12.11 2.68
C LYS A 73 -5.86 11.34 3.91
N LEU A 74 -7.16 11.38 4.25
CA LEU A 74 -7.69 10.58 5.36
C LEU A 74 -7.71 9.09 5.02
N ALA A 75 -8.01 8.73 3.78
CA ALA A 75 -7.94 7.35 3.30
C ALA A 75 -6.52 6.79 3.48
N LEU A 76 -5.49 7.53 3.06
CA LEU A 76 -4.09 7.06 3.14
C LEU A 76 -3.49 7.12 4.55
N HIS A 77 -3.79 8.17 5.32
CA HIS A 77 -3.13 8.42 6.60
C HIS A 77 -3.84 7.80 7.81
N TYR A 78 -5.12 7.45 7.69
CA TYR A 78 -5.93 7.08 8.86
C TYR A 78 -6.83 5.86 8.64
N TYR A 79 -7.52 5.75 7.50
CA TYR A 79 -8.50 4.67 7.29
C TYR A 79 -7.93 3.41 6.63
N GLY A 80 -6.81 3.53 5.93
CA GLY A 80 -6.16 2.45 5.19
C GLY A 80 -5.48 1.41 6.07
#